data_AF-A0A1F8SY29-F1
#
_entry.id   AF-A0A1F8SY29-F1
#
_cell.length_a   1.000
_cell.length_b   1.000
_cell.length_c   1.000
_cell.angle_alpha   90.00
_cell.angle_beta   90.00
_cell.angle_gamma   90.00
#
_symmetry.space_group_name_H-M   'P 1'
#
loop_
_entity.id
_entity.type
_entity.pdbx_description
1 polymer ?
#
loop_
_entity_poly.entity_id
_entity_poly.type
_entity_poly.pdbx_seq_one_letter_code
_entity_poly.pdbx_strand_id
1 'polypeptide(L)'
;MPASNQNRPNWGKQWVGAFAGAVLGWGLVVIFPALEQRFSLLTVILWCAAIGAGLTNLDGFMHAGAALTRRQNNQLNLIVGLGLPVLVLLLITLLLRR
;
A
#
# COMPACT_ATOMS: atom_id res chain seq x y z
N MET A 1 34.93 -7.32 1.86
CA MET A 1 33.87 -6.41 2.35
C MET A 1 32.55 -7.16 2.28
N PRO A 2 31.91 -7.56 3.40
CA PRO A 2 30.66 -8.29 3.32
C PRO A 2 29.50 -7.32 3.10
N ALA A 3 28.87 -7.41 1.93
CA ALA A 3 27.59 -6.78 1.62
C ALA A 3 26.48 -7.59 2.31
N SER A 4 26.23 -7.35 3.59
CA SER A 4 25.26 -8.15 4.35
C SER A 4 24.42 -7.28 5.30
N ASN A 5 23.44 -6.50 4.79
CA ASN A 5 22.25 -6.17 5.59
C ASN A 5 21.07 -5.44 4.90
N GLN A 6 20.85 -5.50 3.58
CA GLN A 6 19.79 -4.69 2.94
C GLN A 6 18.50 -5.43 2.56
N ASN A 7 18.28 -6.65 3.06
CA ASN A 7 17.11 -7.44 2.69
C ASN A 7 16.39 -8.03 3.91
N ARG A 8 16.28 -7.27 5.01
CA ARG A 8 15.34 -7.64 6.07
C ARG A 8 13.96 -7.12 5.65
N PRO A 9 12.99 -8.00 5.33
CA PRO A 9 11.65 -7.53 5.03
C PRO A 9 11.14 -6.77 6.26
N ASN A 10 10.76 -5.50 6.06
CA ASN A 10 10.34 -4.58 7.11
C ASN A 10 8.93 -4.92 7.63
N TRP A 11 8.69 -6.20 7.95
CA TRP A 11 7.42 -6.69 8.50
C TRP A 11 6.98 -5.87 9.70
N GLY A 12 7.91 -5.48 10.58
CA GLY A 12 7.59 -4.62 11.73
C GLY A 12 6.95 -3.28 11.34
N LYS A 13 7.45 -2.62 10.30
CA LYS A 13 6.86 -1.36 9.80
C LYS A 13 5.51 -1.59 9.13
N GLN A 14 5.37 -2.70 8.40
CA GLN A 14 4.09 -3.09 7.77
C GLN A 14 3.01 -3.39 8.80
N TRP A 15 3.34 -4.09 9.89
CA TRP A 15 2.41 -4.33 10.99
C TRP A 15 2.01 -3.04 11.70
N VAL A 16 2.96 -2.13 11.95
CA VAL A 16 2.64 -0.80 12.51
C VAL A 16 1.71 -0.02 11.59
N GLY A 17 1.96 -0.04 10.27
CA GLY A 17 1.07 0.55 9.27
C GLY A 17 -0.31 -0.10 9.24
N ALA A 18 -0.38 -1.43 9.32
CA ALA A 18 -1.62 -2.19 9.34
C ALA A 18 -2.46 -1.86 10.58
N PHE A 19 -1.85 -1.83 11.77
CA PHE A 19 -2.51 -1.49 13.01
C PHE A 19 -2.95 -0.03 13.04
N ALA A 20 -2.10 0.91 12.62
CA ALA A 20 -2.46 2.32 12.51
C ALA A 20 -3.63 2.51 11.54
N GLY A 21 -3.60 1.83 10.38
CA GLY A 21 -4.67 1.81 9.41
C GLY A 21 -5.97 1.21 9.98
N ALA A 22 -5.89 0.10 10.71
CA ALA A 22 -7.05 -0.52 11.35
C ALA A 22 -7.71 0.40 12.37
N VAL A 23 -6.92 1.08 13.21
CA VAL A 23 -7.40 2.05 14.22
C VAL A 23 -8.05 3.24 13.54
N LEU A 24 -7.46 3.76 12.46
CA LEU A 24 -8.06 4.84 11.67
C LEU A 24 -9.36 4.40 11.01
N GLY A 25 -9.42 3.18 10.45
CA GLY A 25 -10.64 2.62 9.87
C GLY A 25 -11.77 2.48 10.89
N TRP A 26 -11.45 2.02 12.10
CA TRP A 26 -12.40 1.98 13.20
C TRP A 26 -12.89 3.37 13.60
N GLY A 27 -11.97 4.34 13.75
CA GLY A 27 -12.33 5.74 14.01
C GLY A 27 -13.19 6.36 12.90
N LEU A 28 -12.93 6.00 11.64
CA LEU A 28 -13.71 6.48 10.49
C LEU A 28 -15.16 5.98 10.56
N VAL A 29 -15.37 4.73 10.96
CA VAL A 29 -16.72 4.16 11.14
C VAL A 29 -17.46 4.86 12.27
N VAL A 30 -16.77 5.19 13.37
CA VAL A 30 -17.36 5.93 14.50
C VAL A 30 -17.79 7.35 14.09
N ILE A 31 -16.98 8.04 13.29
CA ILE A 31 -17.28 9.41 12.83
C ILE A 31 -18.33 9.40 11.71
N PHE A 32 -18.35 8.36 10.88
CA PHE A 32 -19.24 8.22 9.73
C PHE A 32 -20.02 6.90 9.79
N PRO A 33 -21.10 6.83 10.60
CA PRO A 33 -21.91 5.61 10.75
C PRO A 33 -22.58 5.15 9.44
N ALA A 34 -22.69 6.04 8.45
CA ALA A 34 -23.16 5.70 7.10
C ALA A 34 -22.24 4.72 6.36
N LEU A 35 -20.96 4.62 6.73
CA LEU A 35 -20.05 3.61 6.17
C LEU A 35 -20.43 2.20 6.61
N GLU A 36 -20.86 2.01 7.87
CA GLU A 36 -21.25 0.71 8.39
C GLU A 36 -22.52 0.16 7.73
N GLN A 37 -23.43 1.05 7.33
CA GLN A 37 -24.64 0.69 6.58
C GLN A 37 -24.35 0.20 5.16
N ARG A 38 -23.22 0.58 4.57
CA ARG A 38 -22.85 0.22 3.18
C ARG A 38 -21.78 -0.86 3.11
N PHE A 39 -20.90 -0.93 4.10
CA PHE A 39 -19.79 -1.86 4.18
C PHE A 39 -19.69 -2.41 5.60
N SER A 40 -19.47 -3.73 5.74
CA SER A 40 -19.21 -4.33 7.04
C SER A 40 -18.04 -3.64 7.73
N LEU A 41 -18.15 -3.37 9.03
CA LEU A 41 -17.11 -2.75 9.85
C LEU A 41 -15.76 -3.47 9.70
N LEU A 42 -15.79 -4.81 9.66
CA LEU A 42 -14.60 -5.63 9.39
C LEU A 42 -13.96 -5.29 8.04
N THR A 43 -14.76 -5.13 7.00
CA THR A 43 -14.29 -4.77 5.66
C THR A 43 -13.61 -3.41 5.67
N VAL A 44 -14.19 -2.40 6.33
CA VAL A 44 -13.61 -1.06 6.42
C VAL A 44 -12.26 -1.10 7.15
N ILE A 45 -12.21 -1.79 8.29
CA ILE A 45 -10.97 -1.97 9.06
C ILE A 45 -9.91 -2.70 8.23
N LEU A 46 -10.28 -3.77 7.52
CA LEU A 46 -9.36 -4.55 6.70
C LEU A 46 -8.79 -3.71 5.56
N TRP A 47 -9.62 -2.90 4.90
CA TRP A 47 -9.20 -2.00 3.84
C TRP A 47 -8.27 -0.91 4.36
N CYS A 48 -8.60 -0.27 5.48
CA CYS A 48 -7.73 0.74 6.06
C CYS A 48 -6.41 0.14 6.56
N ALA A 49 -6.43 -1.07 7.11
CA ALA A 49 -5.23 -1.82 7.49
C ALA A 49 -4.36 -2.16 6.27
N ALA A 50 -4.96 -2.64 5.18
CA ALA A 50 -4.26 -2.93 3.94
C ALA A 50 -3.63 -1.67 3.32
N ILE A 51 -4.35 -0.53 3.33
CA ILE A 51 -3.83 0.76 2.88
C ILE A 51 -2.67 1.21 3.78
N GLY A 52 -2.81 1.13 5.10
CA GLY A 52 -1.75 1.50 6.04
C GLY A 52 -0.49 0.64 5.92
N ALA A 53 -0.66 -0.66 5.70
CA ALA A 53 0.45 -1.58 5.39
C ALA A 53 1.08 -1.27 4.03
N GLY A 54 0.29 -0.89 3.03
CA GLY A 54 0.77 -0.47 1.71
C GLY A 54 1.57 0.83 1.76
N LEU A 55 1.11 1.82 2.53
CA LEU A 55 1.78 3.10 2.72
C LEU A 55 3.12 2.98 3.46
N THR A 56 3.29 1.97 4.31
CA THR A 56 4.57 1.70 4.98
C THR A 56 5.58 0.95 4.09
N ASN A 57 5.16 0.52 2.90
CA ASN A 57 6.00 -0.08 1.86
C ASN A 57 6.32 0.88 0.69
N LEU A 58 6.01 2.17 0.81
CA LEU A 58 6.29 3.17 -0.24
C LEU A 58 7.78 3.23 -0.59
N ASP A 59 8.67 2.97 0.37
CA ASP A 59 10.12 2.84 0.14
C ASP A 59 10.46 1.71 -0.85
N GLY A 60 9.73 0.59 -0.78
CA GLY A 60 9.89 -0.53 -1.70
C GLY A 60 9.46 -0.18 -3.13
N PHE A 61 8.37 0.59 -3.27
CA PHE A 61 7.93 1.11 -4.57
C PHE A 61 8.90 2.17 -5.12
N MET A 62 9.46 3.03 -4.27
CA MET A 62 10.53 3.97 -4.64
C MET A 62 11.77 3.24 -5.13
N HIS A 63 12.20 2.17 -4.46
CA HIS A 63 13.36 1.38 -4.87
C HIS A 63 13.11 0.64 -6.19
N ALA A 64 11.92 0.05 -6.37
CA ALA A 64 11.53 -0.58 -7.62
C ALA A 64 11.48 0.45 -8.77
N GLY A 65 10.92 1.63 -8.53
CA GLY A 65 10.90 2.72 -9.50
C GLY A 65 12.28 3.27 -9.82
N ALA A 66 13.16 3.42 -8.82
CA ALA A 66 14.54 3.87 -8.99
C ALA A 66 15.37 2.89 -9.82
N ALA A 67 15.14 1.58 -9.62
CA ALA A 67 15.76 0.54 -10.43
C ALA A 67 15.32 0.61 -11.91
N LEU A 68 14.06 1.02 -12.17
CA LEU A 68 13.48 1.14 -13.51
C LEU A 68 13.87 2.44 -14.23
N THR A 69 13.96 3.57 -13.53
CA THR A 69 14.22 4.89 -14.15
C THR A 69 15.69 5.28 -14.18
N ARG A 70 16.57 4.62 -13.41
CA ARG A 70 18.01 4.96 -13.24
C ARG A 70 18.26 6.46 -12.94
N ARG A 71 17.27 7.19 -12.44
CA ARG A 71 17.33 8.62 -12.08
C ARG A 71 16.98 8.81 -10.61
N GLN A 72 17.71 9.69 -9.93
CA GLN A 72 17.47 10.10 -8.53
C GLN A 72 16.28 11.07 -8.42
N ASN A 73 15.13 10.75 -9.01
CA ASN A 73 13.92 11.54 -8.81
C ASN A 73 12.89 10.72 -8.01
N ASN A 74 12.82 10.99 -6.70
CA ASN A 74 12.03 10.22 -5.74
C ASN A 74 10.53 10.20 -6.09
N GLN A 75 9.98 11.31 -6.58
CA GLN A 75 8.56 11.38 -6.96
C GLN A 75 8.26 10.55 -8.21
N LEU A 76 9.14 10.63 -9.21
CA LEU A 76 8.99 9.88 -10.46
C LEU A 76 9.16 8.38 -10.22
N ASN A 77 10.05 8.00 -9.31
CA ASN A 77 10.27 6.61 -8.91
C ASN A 77 9.07 6.05 -8.13
N LEU A 78 8.44 6.84 -7.26
CA LEU A 78 7.18 6.47 -6.62
C LEU A 78 6.06 6.24 -7.65
N ILE A 79 5.90 7.17 -8.59
CA ILE A 79 4.86 7.09 -9.62
C ILE A 79 5.07 5.88 -10.53
N VAL A 80 6.30 5.59 -10.95
CA VAL A 80 6.61 4.42 -11.77
C VAL A 80 6.45 3.13 -10.97
N GLY A 81 6.91 3.12 -9.71
CA GLY A 81 6.80 1.99 -8.81
C GLY A 81 5.36 1.61 -8.45
N LEU A 82 4.48 2.59 -8.20
CA LEU A 82 3.05 2.38 -7.96
C LEU A 82 2.24 2.25 -9.25
N GLY A 83 2.66 2.91 -10.33
CA GLY A 83 1.97 2.92 -11.62
C GLY A 83 1.94 1.54 -12.28
N LEU A 84 2.99 0.75 -12.11
CA LEU A 84 3.09 -0.60 -12.68
C LEU A 84 2.09 -1.60 -12.03
N PRO A 85 2.01 -1.72 -10.68
CA PRO A 85 0.96 -2.49 -10.01
C PRO A 85 -0.45 -2.03 -10.38
N VAL A 86 -0.67 -0.70 -10.44
CA VAL A 86 -1.98 -0.14 -10.79
C VAL A 86 -2.35 -0.49 -12.24
N LEU A 87 -1.41 -0.40 -13.19
CA LEU A 87 -1.62 -0.80 -14.58
C LEU A 87 -1.98 -2.29 -14.70
N VAL A 88 -1.28 -3.16 -13.97
CA VAL A 88 -1.56 -4.60 -13.94
C VAL A 88 -2.95 -4.87 -13.37
N LEU A 89 -3.32 -4.21 -12.27
CA LEU A 89 -4.67 -4.29 -11.70
C LEU A 89 -5.73 -3.83 -12.70
N LEU A 90 -5.50 -2.72 -13.39
CA LEU A 90 -6.42 -2.19 -14.40
C LEU A 90 -6.58 -3.16 -15.57
N LEU A 91 -5.48 -3.78 -16.02
CA LEU A 91 -5.48 -4.81 -17.07
C LEU A 91 -6.26 -6.06 -16.65
N ILE A 92 -6.04 -6.55 -15.43
CA ILE A 92 -6.76 -7.71 -14.87
C ILE A 92 -8.26 -7.40 -14.78
N THR A 93 -8.61 -6.21 -14.27
CA THR A 93 -10.01 -5.78 -14.17
C THR A 93 -10.67 -5.72 -15.55
N LEU A 94 -9.98 -5.22 -16.57
CA LEU A 94 -10.47 -5.20 -17.95
C LEU A 94 -10.64 -6.61 -18.54
N LEU A 95 -9.72 -7.52 -18.24
CA LEU A 95 -9.79 -8.92 -18.69
C LEU A 95 -10.92 -9.70 -18.01
N LEU A 96 -11.17 -9.49 -16.72
CA LEU A 96 -12.29 -10.11 -16.00
C LEU A 96 -13.67 -9.55 -16.38
N ARG A 97 -13.71 -8.37 -17.02
CA ARG A 97 -14.95 -7.73 -17.46
C ARG A 97 -15.38 -8.13 -18.88
N ARG A 98 -14.56 -8.93 -19.57
CA ARG A 98 -14.90 -9.61 -20.83
C ARG A 98 -15.42 -11.01 -20.53
#